data_AF-A0A8T4CGU3-F1
#
_entry.id   AF-A0A8T4CGU3-F1
#
_cell.length_a   1.000
_cell.length_b   1.000
_cell.length_c   1.000
_cell.angle_alpha   90.00
_cell.angle_beta   90.00
_cell.angle_gamma   90.00
#
_symmetry.space_group_name_H-M   'P 1'
#
loop_
_entity.id
_entity.type
_entity.pdbx_description
1 polymer ?
#
loop_
_entity_poly.entity_id
_entity_poly.type
_entity_poly.pdbx_seq_one_letter_code
_entity_poly.pdbx_strand_id
1 'polypeptide(L)'
;MATILIVTVALVIGSAVLVLLNDRPVNTTPVSYTYEVVKEYPHDQNAFTQGLVIEKGVLYEGTGLYGSSTLRRVELETGNVLQIYALSNDFFGEGITVFGDKIIQLTWQNQTGFVYDKHFFA
;
A
#
# COMPACT_ATOMS: atom_id res chain seq x y z
N MET A 1 -3.28 -55.38 -12.28
CA MET A 1 -3.46 -54.02 -12.86
C MET A 1 -4.77 -53.37 -12.44
N ALA A 2 -5.93 -54.02 -12.58
CA ALA A 2 -7.23 -53.46 -12.17
C ALA A 2 -7.32 -53.08 -10.67
N THR A 3 -6.79 -53.92 -9.77
CA THR A 3 -6.82 -53.64 -8.32
C THR A 3 -6.01 -52.41 -7.91
N ILE A 4 -4.84 -52.21 -8.53
CA ILE A 4 -3.99 -51.03 -8.28
C ILE A 4 -4.70 -49.76 -8.75
N LEU A 5 -5.34 -49.80 -9.93
CA LEU A 5 -6.11 -48.67 -10.46
C LEU A 5 -7.28 -48.28 -9.54
N ILE A 6 -8.02 -49.26 -9.00
CA ILE A 6 -9.14 -49.01 -8.09
C ILE A 6 -8.68 -48.35 -6.79
N VAL A 7 -7.57 -48.82 -6.21
CA VAL A 7 -7.01 -48.26 -4.97
C VAL A 7 -6.54 -46.81 -5.19
N THR A 8 -5.88 -46.53 -6.32
CA THR A 8 -5.42 -45.17 -6.64
C THR A 8 -6.59 -44.21 -6.85
N VAL A 9 -7.65 -44.63 -7.56
CA VAL A 9 -8.85 -43.81 -7.76
C VAL A 9 -9.55 -43.53 -6.42
N ALA A 10 -9.68 -44.53 -5.55
CA ALA A 10 -10.28 -44.35 -4.23
C ALA A 10 -9.49 -43.36 -3.34
N LEU A 11 -8.15 -43.41 -3.38
CA LEU A 11 -7.28 -42.46 -2.67
C LEU A 11 -7.41 -41.03 -3.19
N VAL A 12 -7.46 -40.84 -4.51
CA VAL A 12 -7.63 -39.51 -5.12
C VAL A 12 -8.99 -38.92 -4.77
N ILE A 13 -10.07 -39.71 -4.88
CA ILE A 13 -11.41 -39.27 -4.49
C ILE A 13 -11.46 -38.95 -2.99
N GLY A 14 -10.89 -39.82 -2.14
CA GLY A 14 -10.83 -39.60 -0.70
C GLY A 14 -10.11 -38.30 -0.33
N SER A 15 -8.98 -38.01 -0.98
CA SER A 15 -8.23 -36.77 -0.77
C SER A 15 -8.99 -35.52 -1.25
N ALA A 16 -9.64 -35.58 -2.42
CA ALA A 16 -10.45 -34.49 -2.94
C ALA A 16 -11.66 -34.19 -2.03
N VAL A 17 -12.33 -35.23 -1.52
CA VAL A 17 -13.43 -35.08 -0.56
C VAL A 17 -12.94 -34.49 0.76
N LEU A 18 -11.77 -34.90 1.26
CA LEU A 18 -11.19 -34.33 2.49
C LEU A 18 -10.85 -32.85 2.32
N VAL A 19 -10.28 -32.45 1.18
CA VAL A 19 -9.98 -31.04 0.85
C VAL A 19 -11.28 -30.23 0.83
N LEU A 20 -12.32 -30.71 0.16
CA LEU A 20 -13.63 -30.04 0.08
C LEU A 20 -14.33 -29.93 1.46
N LEU A 21 -14.12 -30.90 2.36
CA LEU A 21 -14.68 -30.85 3.72
C LEU A 21 -13.93 -29.89 4.65
N ASN A 22 -12.65 -29.65 4.39
CA ASN A 22 -11.80 -28.76 5.19
C ASN A 22 -11.84 -27.29 4.74
N ASP A 23 -12.33 -27.03 3.52
CA ASP A 23 -12.47 -25.69 2.94
C ASP A 23 -13.72 -24.93 3.44
N ARG A 24 -14.17 -25.24 4.67
CA ARG A 24 -15.26 -24.49 5.29
C ARG A 24 -14.74 -23.09 5.57
N PRO A 25 -15.35 -22.03 5.00
CA PRO A 25 -14.98 -20.67 5.37
C PRO A 25 -15.17 -20.54 6.87
N VAL A 26 -14.11 -20.11 7.55
CA VAL A 26 -14.18 -19.72 8.95
C VAL A 26 -15.20 -18.59 9.02
N ASN A 27 -16.41 -18.90 9.48
CA ASN A 27 -17.51 -17.94 9.57
C ASN A 27 -17.35 -17.08 10.83
N THR A 28 -16.22 -16.38 10.91
CA THR A 28 -16.00 -15.36 11.92
C THR A 28 -16.45 -14.03 11.33
N THR A 29 -17.48 -13.44 11.91
CA THR A 29 -17.82 -12.04 11.64
C THR A 29 -16.59 -11.18 11.92
N PRO A 30 -16.11 -10.37 10.96
CA PRO A 30 -15.01 -9.45 11.21
C PRO A 30 -15.35 -8.51 12.38
N VAL A 31 -14.38 -8.28 13.26
CA VAL A 31 -14.53 -7.27 14.31
C VAL A 31 -14.61 -5.90 13.65
N SER A 32 -15.67 -5.14 13.94
CA SER A 32 -15.81 -3.75 13.50
C SER A 32 -15.28 -2.82 14.58
N TYR A 33 -14.37 -1.93 14.18
CA TYR A 33 -13.86 -0.86 15.03
C TYR A 33 -14.54 0.46 14.67
N THR A 34 -14.73 1.32 15.67
CA THR A 34 -15.05 2.74 15.47
C THR A 34 -13.79 3.57 15.75
N TYR A 35 -13.85 4.88 15.52
CA TYR A 35 -12.76 5.81 15.79
C TYR A 35 -13.22 6.98 16.66
N GLU A 36 -12.26 7.63 17.29
CA GLU A 36 -12.42 8.92 17.98
C GLU A 36 -11.43 9.90 17.34
N VAL A 37 -11.89 11.13 17.06
CA VAL A 37 -11.01 12.18 16.56
C VAL A 37 -10.26 12.80 17.73
N VAL A 38 -8.99 12.42 17.90
CA VAL A 38 -8.14 12.94 18.98
C VAL A 38 -7.59 14.32 18.64
N LYS A 39 -7.26 14.58 17.37
CA LYS A 39 -6.75 15.85 16.88
C LYS A 39 -6.97 15.96 15.38
N GLU A 40 -7.20 17.19 14.91
CA GLU A 40 -7.31 17.54 13.50
C GLU A 40 -6.14 18.43 13.09
N TYR A 41 -5.67 18.26 11.85
CA TYR A 41 -4.56 19.00 11.26
C TYR A 41 -4.96 19.55 9.89
N PRO A 42 -4.45 20.72 9.49
CA PRO A 42 -4.67 21.24 8.14
C PRO A 42 -4.06 20.30 7.09
N HIS A 43 -4.76 20.13 5.96
CA HIS A 43 -4.27 19.38 4.79
C HIS A 43 -4.53 20.19 3.53
N ASP A 44 -3.60 20.15 2.57
CA ASP A 44 -3.73 20.82 1.29
C ASP A 44 -4.82 20.13 0.45
N GLN A 45 -5.96 20.81 0.26
CA GLN A 45 -7.10 20.28 -0.49
C GLN A 45 -6.79 19.98 -1.97
N ASN A 46 -5.68 20.48 -2.50
CA ASN A 46 -5.22 20.18 -3.86
C ASN A 46 -4.26 18.99 -3.93
N ALA A 47 -3.84 18.43 -2.79
CA ALA A 47 -2.99 17.26 -2.72
C ALA A 47 -3.83 16.00 -2.97
N PHE A 48 -3.74 15.41 -4.16
CA PHE A 48 -4.35 14.12 -4.44
C PHE A 48 -3.53 12.99 -3.79
N THR A 49 -3.68 12.81 -2.48
CA THR A 49 -2.89 11.88 -1.65
C THR A 49 -2.98 10.44 -2.16
N GLN A 50 -1.84 9.79 -2.36
CA GLN A 50 -1.74 8.38 -2.75
C GLN A 50 -0.78 7.58 -1.85
N GLY A 51 0.07 8.26 -1.09
CA GLY A 51 0.93 7.66 -0.08
C GLY A 51 1.15 8.61 1.09
N LEU A 52 1.16 8.08 2.31
CA LEU A 52 1.20 8.87 3.54
C LEU A 52 2.06 8.17 4.60
N VAL A 53 3.09 8.84 5.12
CA VAL A 53 3.94 8.33 6.22
C VAL A 53 4.20 9.45 7.21
N ILE A 54 4.02 9.18 8.50
CA ILE A 54 4.39 10.11 9.57
C ILE A 54 5.61 9.54 10.32
N GLU A 55 6.68 10.31 10.40
CA GLU A 55 7.88 9.98 11.17
C GLU A 55 8.30 11.21 11.99
N LYS A 56 8.32 11.08 13.32
CA LYS A 56 8.84 12.12 14.25
C LYS A 56 8.25 13.53 14.04
N GLY A 57 6.94 13.62 13.82
CA GLY A 57 6.22 14.90 13.63
C GLY A 57 6.34 15.50 12.23
N VAL A 58 7.02 14.81 11.30
CA VAL A 58 7.08 15.15 9.89
C VAL A 58 6.14 14.23 9.11
N LEU A 59 5.36 14.81 8.21
CA LEU A 59 4.53 14.10 7.26
C LEU A 59 5.27 14.00 5.92
N TYR A 60 5.45 12.78 5.42
CA TYR A 60 5.86 12.52 4.04
C TYR A 60 4.62 12.11 3.24
N GLU A 61 4.45 12.71 2.07
CA GLU A 61 3.26 12.48 1.25
C GLU A 61 3.63 12.32 -0.22
N GLY A 62 3.12 11.25 -0.84
CA GLY A 62 3.11 11.08 -2.29
C GLY A 62 1.75 11.50 -2.84
N THR A 63 1.73 12.37 -3.85
CA THR A 63 0.51 12.78 -4.56
C THR A 63 0.47 12.21 -5.97
N GLY A 64 -0.74 11.90 -6.44
CA GLY A 64 -1.02 11.44 -7.80
C GLY A 64 -1.42 12.58 -8.75
N LEU A 65 -1.96 12.17 -9.90
CA LEU A 65 -2.30 12.96 -11.11
C LEU A 65 -1.12 13.16 -12.07
N TYR A 66 -1.31 12.79 -13.34
CA TYR A 66 -0.32 13.03 -14.38
C TYR A 66 -0.06 14.53 -14.54
N GLY A 67 1.22 14.90 -14.62
CA GLY A 67 1.66 16.30 -14.70
C GLY A 67 1.64 17.07 -13.37
N SER A 68 1.13 16.46 -12.29
CA SER A 68 1.00 17.12 -10.97
C SER A 68 1.44 16.23 -9.80
N SER A 69 1.93 15.02 -10.08
CA SER A 69 2.38 14.07 -9.05
C SER A 69 3.65 14.59 -8.37
N THR A 70 3.66 14.57 -7.04
CA THR A 70 4.77 15.10 -6.23
C THR A 70 5.09 14.19 -5.06
N LEU A 71 6.33 14.24 -4.59
CA LEU A 71 6.75 13.79 -3.27
C LEU A 71 6.96 15.01 -2.37
N ARG A 72 6.37 15.00 -1.18
CA ARG A 72 6.35 16.15 -0.26
C ARG A 72 6.89 15.76 1.12
N ARG A 73 7.62 16.69 1.74
CA ARG A 73 7.86 16.74 3.18
C ARG A 73 7.03 17.89 3.74
N VAL A 74 6.20 17.61 4.72
CA VAL A 74 5.17 18.52 5.24
C VAL A 74 5.30 18.59 6.77
N GLU A 75 5.16 19.79 7.32
CA GLU A 75 5.04 19.99 8.76
C GLU A 75 3.63 19.58 9.19
N LEU A 76 3.52 18.55 10.06
CA LEU A 76 2.23 17.95 10.43
C LEU A 76 1.26 18.96 11.06
N GLU A 77 1.75 19.80 11.96
CA GLU A 77 0.92 20.73 12.75
C GLU A 77 0.24 21.81 11.92
N THR A 78 0.88 22.24 10.82
CA THR A 78 0.46 23.40 10.03
C THR A 78 -0.01 23.04 8.63
N GLY A 79 0.39 21.87 8.10
CA GLY A 79 0.20 21.50 6.70
C GLY A 79 1.17 22.20 5.73
N ASN A 80 2.16 22.95 6.24
CA ASN A 80 3.12 23.66 5.41
C ASN A 80 4.06 22.68 4.69
N VAL A 81 4.18 22.83 3.37
CA VAL A 81 5.13 22.06 2.56
C VAL A 81 6.55 22.58 2.80
N LEU A 82 7.39 21.76 3.43
CA LEU A 82 8.78 22.06 3.75
C LEU A 82 9.73 21.73 2.60
N GLN A 83 9.38 20.75 1.78
CA GLN A 83 10.15 20.32 0.61
C GLN A 83 9.22 19.61 -0.37
N ILE A 84 9.44 19.81 -1.66
CA ILE A 84 8.66 19.19 -2.72
C ILE A 84 9.57 18.73 -3.86
N TYR A 85 9.27 17.56 -4.41
CA TYR A 85 9.87 17.04 -5.63
C TYR A 85 8.74 16.71 -6.60
N ALA A 86 8.76 17.33 -7.78
CA ALA A 86 7.81 17.01 -8.84
C ALA A 86 8.29 15.80 -9.63
N LEU A 87 7.43 14.80 -9.81
CA LEU A 87 7.72 13.68 -10.71
C LEU A 87 7.64 14.17 -12.17
N SER A 88 8.29 13.45 -13.09
CA SER A 88 8.06 13.70 -14.53
C SER A 88 6.57 13.54 -14.85
N ASN A 89 6.09 14.32 -15.81
CA ASN A 89 4.68 14.33 -16.23
C ASN A 89 4.19 12.96 -16.75
N ASP A 90 5.11 12.07 -17.12
CA ASP A 90 4.83 10.71 -17.60
C ASP A 90 4.42 9.74 -16.49
N PHE A 91 4.57 10.14 -15.23
CA PHE A 91 4.27 9.32 -14.06
C PHE A 91 3.08 9.86 -13.27
N PHE A 92 2.23 8.93 -12.86
CA PHE A 92 1.26 9.16 -11.80
C PHE A 92 1.83 8.53 -10.53
N GLY A 93 2.14 9.34 -9.53
CA GLY A 93 2.70 8.88 -8.26
C GLY A 93 1.68 8.15 -7.41
N GLU A 94 2.07 7.06 -6.75
CA GLU A 94 1.22 6.31 -5.84
C GLU A 94 1.82 6.22 -4.41
N GLY A 95 1.70 5.06 -3.78
CA GLY A 95 2.11 4.80 -2.41
C GLY A 95 3.61 5.06 -2.21
N ILE A 96 3.92 5.61 -1.04
CA ILE A 96 5.28 5.81 -0.56
C ILE A 96 5.52 5.06 0.74
N THR A 97 6.77 4.70 1.00
CA THR A 97 7.21 4.28 2.34
C THR A 97 8.59 4.85 2.66
N VAL A 98 8.86 5.04 3.95
CA VAL A 98 10.20 5.41 4.44
C VAL A 98 10.95 4.12 4.81
N PHE A 99 12.15 3.95 4.27
CA PHE A 99 13.04 2.83 4.59
C PHE A 99 14.44 3.38 4.92
N GLY A 100 14.73 3.52 6.22
CA GLY A 100 15.98 4.11 6.69
C GLY A 100 16.13 5.57 6.24
N ASP A 101 17.17 5.83 5.45
CA ASP A 101 17.46 7.14 4.85
C ASP A 101 16.79 7.34 3.48
N LYS A 102 15.91 6.41 3.06
CA LYS A 102 15.26 6.44 1.74
C LYS A 102 13.76 6.62 1.83
N ILE A 103 13.21 7.15 0.74
CA ILE A 103 11.79 7.04 0.42
C ILE A 103 11.67 6.20 -0.84
N ILE A 104 10.78 5.21 -0.81
CA ILE A 104 10.45 4.37 -1.96
C ILE A 104 9.05 4.77 -2.40
N GLN A 105 8.87 5.08 -3.69
CA GLN A 105 7.59 5.47 -4.28
C GLN A 105 7.24 4.57 -5.47
N LEU A 106 6.00 4.11 -5.51
CA LEU A 106 5.44 3.42 -6.66
C LEU A 106 4.83 4.42 -7.66
N THR A 107 4.71 4.01 -8.92
CA THR A 107 3.92 4.72 -9.92
C THR A 107 2.81 3.85 -10.46
N TRP A 108 1.73 4.49 -10.88
CA TRP A 108 0.59 3.80 -11.47
C TRP A 108 0.90 3.37 -12.90
N GLN A 109 0.58 2.12 -13.24
CA GLN A 109 0.69 1.51 -14.58
C GLN A 109 2.08 1.52 -15.26
N ASN A 110 3.02 2.40 -14.89
CA ASN A 110 4.34 2.46 -15.52
C ASN A 110 5.26 1.31 -15.10
N GLN A 111 4.87 0.49 -14.12
CA GLN A 111 5.68 -0.63 -13.58
C GLN A 111 7.10 -0.18 -13.17
N THR A 112 7.19 1.06 -12.69
CA THR A 112 8.43 1.71 -12.31
C THR A 112 8.30 2.17 -10.86
N GLY A 113 9.38 2.03 -10.09
CA GLY A 113 9.48 2.56 -8.74
C GLY A 113 10.66 3.50 -8.64
N PHE A 114 10.54 4.52 -7.80
CA PHE A 114 11.61 5.45 -7.50
C PHE A 114 12.11 5.26 -6.08
N VAL A 115 13.41 5.52 -5.91
CA VAL A 115 14.07 5.55 -4.60
C VAL A 115 14.74 6.91 -4.48
N TYR A 116 14.41 7.64 -3.42
CA TYR A 116 14.91 8.97 -3.15
C TYR A 116 15.70 8.98 -1.86
N ASP A 117 16.73 9.82 -1.77
CA ASP A 117 17.27 10.24 -0.48
C ASP A 117 16.19 11.01 0.32
N LYS A 118 15.93 10.62 1.58
CA LYS A 118 14.87 11.21 2.41
C LYS A 118 15.14 12.67 2.80
N HIS A 119 16.41 13.09 2.81
CA HIS A 119 16.80 14.43 3.21
C HIS A 119 16.70 15.41 2.04
N PHE A 120 17.08 14.99 0.83
CA PHE A 120 17.20 15.89 -0.33
C PHE A 120 16.30 15.55 -1.53
N PHE A 121 15.61 14.40 -1.53
CA PHE A 121 14.77 13.91 -2.64
C PHE A 121 15.51 13.74 -3.97
N ALA A 122 16.80 13.37 -3.92
CA ALA A 122 17.65 13.11 -5.08
C ALA A 122 18.31 11.73 -5.01
#